data_AF-A0A8B9F3V5-F1
#
_entry.id   AF-A0A8B9F3V5-F1
#
_cell.length_a   1.000
_cell.length_b   1.000
_cell.length_c   1.000
_cell.angle_alpha   90.00
_cell.angle_beta   90.00
_cell.angle_gamma   90.00
#
_symmetry.space_group_name_H-M   'P 1'
#
loop_
_entity.id
_entity.type
_entity.pdbx_description
1 polymer ?
#
loop_
_entity_poly.entity_id
_entity_poly.type
_entity_poly.pdbx_seq_one_letter_code
_entity_poly.pdbx_strand_id
1 'polypeptide(L)' 'MEIYGSAVADKLDNNRCILSRRYYRQHCTLELGSYIKDLSVVHSDLSSIVILDNSPGAYRSHPGTDPPYGPPH' A
#
# COMPACT_ATOMS: atom_id res chain seq x y z
N MET A 1 5.71 0.36 14.43
CA MET A 1 6.16 1.10 13.23
C MET A 1 5.27 2.31 12.90
N GLU A 2 4.02 2.32 13.39
CA GLU A 2 3.12 3.47 13.32
C GLU A 2 3.70 4.76 13.87
N ILE A 3 4.38 4.76 15.02
CA ILE A 3 5.00 5.97 15.60
C ILE A 3 5.90 6.70 14.56
N TYR A 4 6.72 5.95 13.84
CA TYR A 4 7.58 6.50 12.78
C TYR A 4 6.74 6.99 11.59
N GLY A 5 5.80 6.18 11.11
CA GLY A 5 4.95 6.55 9.98
C GLY A 5 4.11 7.80 10.24
N SER A 6 3.53 7.92 11.43
CA SER A 6 2.75 9.08 11.87
C SER A 6 3.59 10.35 11.88
N ALA A 7 4.79 10.31 12.47
CA ALA A 7 5.67 11.48 12.54
C ALA A 7 6.08 12.00 11.14
N VAL A 8 6.34 11.08 10.19
CA VAL A 8 6.63 11.44 8.79
C VAL A 8 5.40 12.01 8.10
N ALA A 9 4.24 11.37 8.27
CA ALA A 9 2.98 11.85 7.68
C ALA A 9 2.59 13.23 8.19
N ASP A 10 2.75 13.50 9.50
CA ASP A 10 2.47 14.81 10.09
C ASP A 10 3.37 15.90 9.49
N LYS A 11 4.66 15.61 9.34
CA LYS A 11 5.61 16.54 8.73
C LYS A 11 5.31 16.82 7.27
N LEU A 12 4.90 15.82 6.50
CA LEU A 12 4.54 15.97 5.08
C LEU A 12 3.21 16.70 4.91
N ASP A 13 2.22 16.39 5.74
CA ASP A 13 0.91 17.01 5.68
C ASP A 13 0.99 18.49 6.07
N ASN A 14 1.81 18.82 7.08
CA ASN A 14 2.05 20.18 7.55
C ASN A 14 0.74 20.95 7.84
N ASN A 15 -0.20 20.28 8.53
CA ASN A 15 -1.54 20.79 8.86
C ASN A 15 -2.40 21.19 7.66
N ARG A 16 -2.12 20.64 6.47
CA ARG A 16 -2.92 20.90 5.25
C ARG A 16 -4.09 19.94 5.10
N CYS A 17 -4.18 18.89 5.92
CA CYS A 17 -5.23 17.88 5.89
C CYS A 17 -5.36 17.18 4.52
N ILE A 18 -4.25 17.00 3.81
CA ILE A 18 -4.18 16.28 2.54
C ILE A 18 -4.20 14.77 2.80
N LEU A 19 -3.51 14.32 3.86
CA LEU A 19 -3.43 12.91 4.27
C LEU A 19 -4.53 12.56 5.27
N SER A 20 -5.76 12.42 4.78
CA SER A 20 -6.98 12.27 5.60
C SER A 20 -7.20 10.90 6.23
N ARG A 21 -6.67 9.83 5.62
CA ARG A 21 -6.69 8.47 6.15
C ARG A 21 -5.28 7.90 6.15
N ARG A 22 -4.90 7.21 7.22
CA ARG A 22 -3.54 6.71 7.41
C ARG A 22 -3.54 5.24 7.76
N TYR A 23 -2.82 4.46 6.98
CA TYR A 23 -2.67 3.03 7.14
C TYR A 23 -1.19 2.70 7.29
N TYR A 24 -0.86 2.01 8.37
CA TYR A 24 0.49 1.56 8.69
C TYR A 24 0.65 0.04 8.57
N ARG A 25 1.83 -0.47 8.95
CA ARG A 25 2.20 -1.88 8.79
C ARG A 25 1.21 -2.87 9.42
N GLN A 26 0.54 -2.52 10.52
CA GLN A 26 -0.46 -3.41 11.14
C GLN A 26 -1.72 -3.64 10.28
N HIS A 27 -1.95 -2.79 9.26
CA HIS A 27 -3.07 -2.94 8.32
C HIS A 27 -2.66 -3.70 7.05
N CYS A 28 -1.39 -4.10 6.92
CA CYS A 28 -0.94 -4.91 5.80
C CYS A 28 -1.26 -6.39 6.08
N THR A 29 -1.55 -7.14 5.02
CA THR A 29 -1.68 -8.59 5.08
C THR A 29 -0.29 -9.20 4.99
N LEU A 30 0.06 -10.11 5.90
CA LEU A 30 1.33 -10.85 5.83
C LEU A 30 1.12 -12.12 4.99
N GLU A 31 1.74 -12.18 3.82
CA GLU A 31 1.64 -13.31 2.90
C GLU A 31 3.04 -13.70 2.41
N LEU A 32 3.40 -14.98 2.55
CA LEU A 32 4.70 -15.52 2.13
C LEU A 32 5.91 -14.69 2.60
N GLY A 33 5.83 -14.17 3.84
CA GLY A 33 6.89 -13.33 4.43
C GLY A 33 6.94 -11.89 3.92
N SER A 34 6.01 -11.49 3.05
CA SER A 34 5.89 -10.13 2.52
C SER A 34 4.66 -9.43 3.09
N TYR A 35 4.76 -8.11 3.28
CA TYR A 35 3.62 -7.28 3.66
C TYR A 35 2.92 -6.77 2.40
N ILE A 36 1.71 -7.26 2.18
CA ILE A 36 0.85 -6.87 1.05
C ILE A 36 -0.05 -5.72 1.48
N LYS A 37 -0.16 -4.72 0.62
CA LYS A 37 -1.04 -3.56 0.77
C LYS A 37 -2.31 -3.82 -0.02
N ASP A 38 -3.29 -4.43 0.63
CA ASP A 38 -4.60 -4.65 0.02
C ASP A 38 -5.36 -3.32 -0.12
N LEU A 39 -5.47 -2.82 -1.35
CA LEU A 39 -6.15 -1.57 -1.64
C LEU A 39 -7.67 -1.65 -1.45
N SER A 40 -8.25 -2.85 -1.41
CA SER A 40 -9.69 -3.02 -1.16
C SER A 40 -10.09 -2.51 0.24
N VAL A 41 -9.14 -2.50 1.19
CA VAL A 41 -9.30 -1.92 2.53
C VAL A 41 -9.44 -0.39 2.49
N VAL A 42 -8.93 0.25 1.44
CA VAL A 42 -8.95 1.72 1.27
C VAL A 42 -10.15 2.17 0.43
N HIS A 43 -10.47 1.44 -0.64
CA HIS A 43 -11.59 1.75 -1.53
C HIS A 43 -12.12 0.47 -2.20
N SER A 44 -13.44 0.32 -2.28
CA SER A 44 -14.08 -0.86 -2.86
C SER A 44 -13.96 -0.91 -4.39
N ASP A 45 -14.02 0.24 -5.05
CA ASP A 45 -13.76 0.35 -6.48
C ASP A 45 -12.26 0.58 -6.74
N LEU A 46 -11.58 -0.49 -7.15
CA LEU A 46 -10.14 -0.48 -7.42
C LEU A 46 -9.78 0.33 -8.68
N SER A 47 -10.73 0.65 -9.57
CA SER A 47 -10.47 1.48 -10.75
C SER A 47 -10.34 2.97 -10.41
N SER A 48 -10.81 3.38 -9.24
CA SER A 48 -10.78 4.76 -8.75
C SER A 48 -9.61 5.06 -7.79
N ILE A 49 -8.66 4.14 -7.64
CA ILE A 49 -7.50 4.29 -6.76
C ILE A 49 -6.20 3.94 -7.49
N VAL A 50 -5.12 4.64 -7.14
CA VAL A 50 -3.77 4.35 -7.60
C VAL A 50 -2.85 4.16 -6.39
N ILE A 51 -1.89 3.26 -6.51
CA ILE A 51 -0.82 3.10 -5.54
C ILE A 51 0.50 3.62 -6.13
N LEU A 52 1.23 4.40 -5.32
CA LEU A 52 2.61 4.78 -5.60
C LEU A 52 3.51 4.07 -4.59
N ASP A 53 4.24 3.07 -5.05
CA ASP A 53 5.16 2.29 -4.22
C ASP A 53 6.41 1.95 -5.03
N ASN A 54 7.55 1.87 -4.35
CA ASN A 54 8.82 1.47 -4.96
C ASN A 54 9.11 -0.04 -4.79
N SER A 55 8.19 -0.78 -4.18
CA SER A 55 8.33 -2.21 -3.86
C SER A 55 7.27 -3.03 -4.60
N PRO A 56 7.62 -3.69 -5.73
CA PRO A 56 6.66 -4.44 -6.55
C PRO A 56 5.85 -5.51 -5.80
N GLY A 57 6.46 -6.15 -4.80
CA GLY A 57 5.78 -7.15 -3.98
C GLY A 57 4.65 -6.59 -3.10
N ALA A 58 4.63 -5.28 -2.82
CA ALA A 58 3.64 -4.68 -1.92
C ALA A 58 2.24 -4.56 -2.55
N TYR A 59 2.13 -4.62 -3.89
CA TYR A 59 0.88 -4.49 -4.63
C TYR A 59 0.56 -5.68 -5.53
N ARG A 60 1.17 -6.84 -5.27
CA ARG A 60 0.95 -8.08 -6.04
C ARG A 60 -0.54 -8.48 -6.14
N SER A 61 -1.37 -8.10 -5.17
CA SER A 61 -2.81 -8.38 -5.19
C SER A 61 -3.63 -7.49 -6.14
N HIS A 62 -3.01 -6.55 -6.86
CA HIS A 62 -3.72 -5.64 -7.76
C HIS A 62 -3.85 -6.23 -9.18
N PRO A 63 -5.07 -6.32 -9.74
CA PRO A 63 -5.28 -6.88 -11.08
C PRO A 63 -4.68 -5.94 -12.13
N GLY A 64 -3.55 -6.36 -12.73
CA GLY A 64 -2.85 -5.61 -13.78
C GLY A 64 -1.33 -5.48 -13.59
N THR A 65 -0.81 -5.84 -12.41
CA THR A 65 0.63 -5.77 -12.10
C THR A 65 1.38 -7.09 -12.17
N ASP A 66 0.71 -8.20 -12.51
CA ASP A 66 1.40 -9.44 -12.85
C ASP A 66 1.99 -9.33 -14.26
N PRO A 67 3.32 -9.31 -14.43
CA PRO A 67 3.89 -9.57 -15.74
C PRO A 67 3.51 -11.00 -16.16
N PRO A 68 3.10 -11.24 -17.43
CA PRO A 68 2.76 -12.58 -17.92
C PRO A 68 3.95 -13.57 -17.98
N TYR A 69 5.11 -13.20 -17.44
CA TYR A 69 6.35 -13.97 -17.52
C TYR A 69 7.11 -13.95 -16.18
N GLY A 70 6.66 -14.75 -15.21
CA GLY A 70 7.55 -15.32 -14.19
C GLY A 70 8.05 -16.69 -14.69
N PRO A 71 9.31 -17.09 -14.42
CA PRO A 71 9.82 -18.37 -14.91
C PRO A 71 9.04 -19.53 -14.27
N PRO A 72 8.83 -20.64 -15.00
CA PRO A 72 8.20 -21.82 -14.43
C PRO A 72 9.16 -22.45 -13.41
N HIS A 73 8.69 -22.59 -12.17
CA HIS A 73 9.16 -23.60 -11.24
C HIS A 73 7.96 -24.43 -10.80
#